data_AF-A0A1H4T114-F1
#
_entry.id   AF-A0A1H4T114-F1
#
_cell.length_a   1.000
_cell.length_b   1.000
_cell.length_c   1.000
_cell.angle_alpha   90.00
_cell.angle_beta   90.00
_cell.angle_gamma   90.00
#
_symmetry.space_group_name_H-M   'P 1'
#
loop_
_entity.id
_entity.type
_entity.pdbx_description
1 polymer ?
#
loop_
_entity_poly.entity_id
_entity_poly.type
_entity_poly.pdbx_seq_one_letter_code
_entity_poly.pdbx_strand_id
1 'polypeptide(L)' 'MSRHLADKRTATTGARVKAFLNIARSKGETGRDTFHKPREGAGPARMQQFLRIARGRTV' A
#
# COMPACT_ATOMS: atom_id res chain seq x y z
N MET A 1 -39.74 3.82 32.35
CA MET A 1 -38.60 3.06 31.80
C MET A 1 -37.85 3.93 30.78
N SER A 2 -36.91 4.77 31.21
CA SER A 2 -36.15 5.63 30.30
C SER A 2 -34.99 4.85 29.69
N ARG A 3 -34.92 4.79 28.36
CA ARG A 3 -33.91 4.04 27.60
C ARG A 3 -32.53 4.70 27.71
N HIS A 4 -31.49 3.91 28.00
CA HIS A 4 -30.14 4.41 28.29
C HIS A 4 -29.47 4.91 26.99
N LEU A 5 -28.62 5.94 27.08
CA LEU A 5 -27.96 6.54 25.92
C LEU A 5 -27.11 5.52 25.14
N ALA A 6 -26.54 4.53 25.83
CA ALA A 6 -25.77 3.46 25.20
C ALA A 6 -26.62 2.52 24.31
N ASP A 7 -27.95 2.52 24.48
CA ASP A 7 -28.86 1.72 23.66
C ASP A 7 -29.17 2.39 22.31
N LYS A 8 -28.71 3.64 22.12
CA LYS A 8 -28.79 4.39 20.87
C LYS A 8 -27.48 4.23 20.09
N ARG A 9 -27.17 3.00 19.65
CA ARG A 9 -26.04 2.77 18.75
C ARG A 9 -26.44 3.16 17.33
N THR A 10 -25.66 4.01 16.69
CA THR A 10 -25.80 4.29 15.25
C THR A 10 -25.61 2.98 14.48
N ALA A 11 -26.57 2.66 13.61
CA ALA A 11 -26.50 1.48 12.76
C ALA A 11 -25.23 1.54 11.90
N THR A 12 -24.53 0.42 11.79
CA THR A 12 -23.32 0.35 10.98
C THR A 12 -23.74 0.37 9.51
N THR A 13 -23.19 1.31 8.73
CA THR A 13 -23.53 1.47 7.30
C THR A 13 -22.81 0.46 6.40
N GLY A 14 -21.96 -0.40 6.96
CA GLY A 14 -21.12 -1.32 6.18
C GLY A 14 -20.06 -0.65 5.31
N ALA A 15 -19.87 0.68 5.43
CA ALA A 15 -18.99 1.44 4.55
C ALA A 15 -17.53 0.94 4.54
N ARG A 16 -17.01 0.52 5.70
CA ARG A 16 -15.66 -0.08 5.82
C ARG A 16 -15.55 -1.41 5.06
N VAL A 17 -16.57 -2.26 5.16
CA VAL A 17 -16.61 -3.56 4.45
C VAL A 17 -16.72 -3.31 2.94
N LYS A 18 -17.56 -2.38 2.51
CA LYS A 18 -17.69 -1.98 1.11
C LYS A 18 -16.36 -1.46 0.54
N ALA A 19 -15.67 -0.59 1.28
CA ALA A 19 -14.35 -0.07 0.90
C ALA A 19 -13.31 -1.19 0.79
N PHE A 20 -13.25 -2.09 1.77
CA PHE A 20 -12.35 -3.24 1.75
C PHE A 20 -12.59 -4.15 0.54
N LEU A 21 -13.86 -4.51 0.28
CA LEU A 21 -14.21 -5.35 -0.86
C LEU A 21 -13.91 -4.68 -2.20
N ASN A 22 -14.03 -3.35 -2.29
CA ASN A 22 -13.65 -2.61 -3.50
C ASN A 22 -12.14 -2.71 -3.75
N ILE A 23 -11.30 -2.52 -2.73
CA ILE A 23 -9.84 -2.68 -2.83
C ILE A 23 -9.48 -4.13 -3.20
N ALA A 24 -10.17 -5.12 -2.61
CA ALA A 24 -9.91 -6.53 -2.88
C ALA A 24 -10.34 -6.95 -4.30
N ARG A 25 -11.40 -6.35 -4.86
CA ARG A 25 -11.86 -6.59 -6.24
C ARG A 25 -11.04 -5.83 -7.26
N SER A 26 -10.56 -4.63 -6.95
CA SER A 26 -9.68 -3.82 -7.82
C SER A 26 -8.22 -4.34 -7.88
N LYS A 27 -8.00 -5.62 -7.52
CA LYS A 27 -6.69 -6.30 -7.44
C LYS A 27 -5.88 -6.31 -8.75
N GLY A 28 -6.45 -5.87 -9.88
CA GLY A 28 -5.77 -5.68 -11.16
C GLY A 28 -5.47 -4.23 -11.53
N GLU A 29 -5.96 -3.21 -10.80
CA GLU A 29 -5.90 -1.82 -11.25
C GLU A 29 -5.29 -0.85 -10.22
N THR A 30 -5.28 -1.19 -8.92
CA THR A 30 -4.81 -0.23 -7.88
C THR A 30 -3.98 -0.85 -6.76
N GLY A 31 -4.18 -2.13 -6.42
CA GLY A 31 -3.52 -2.74 -5.25
C GLY A 31 -2.18 -3.41 -5.54
N ARG A 32 -2.10 -4.25 -6.57
CA ARG A 32 -0.86 -5.00 -6.88
C ARG A 32 0.21 -4.12 -7.52
N ASP A 33 -0.14 -3.25 -8.45
CA ASP A 33 0.84 -2.41 -9.16
C ASP A 33 1.52 -1.38 -8.26
N THR A 34 0.83 -0.92 -7.21
CA THR A 34 1.40 0.03 -6.25
C THR A 34 2.53 -0.60 -5.43
N PHE A 35 2.36 -1.86 -5.00
CA PHE A 35 3.33 -2.56 -4.13
C PHE A 35 4.29 -3.48 -4.89
N HIS A 36 3.88 -4.00 -6.05
CA HIS A 36 4.67 -4.86 -6.91
C HIS A 36 5.02 -4.11 -8.19
N LYS A 37 5.86 -3.07 -8.06
CA LYS A 37 6.51 -2.50 -9.24
C LYS A 37 7.54 -3.49 -9.76
N PRO A 38 7.54 -3.83 -11.07
CA PRO A 38 8.66 -4.55 -11.65
C PRO A 38 9.90 -3.68 -11.44
N ARG A 39 10.85 -4.20 -10.66
CA ARG A 39 12.13 -3.53 -10.47
C ARG A 39 12.92 -3.80 -11.74
N GLU A 40 13.26 -2.75 -12.49
CA GLU A 40 14.17 -2.91 -13.62
C GLU A 40 15.46 -3.59 -13.15
N GLY A 41 15.96 -4.53 -13.97
CA GLY A 41 17.14 -5.32 -13.63
C GLY A 41 18.29 -4.42 -13.22
N ALA A 42 18.93 -4.74 -12.10
CA ALA A 42 20.01 -3.95 -11.52
C ALA A 42 21.33 -4.09 -12.30
N GLY A 43 21.29 -4.04 -13.63
CA GLY A 43 22.41 -4.31 -14.52
C GLY A 43 23.51 -3.23 -14.44
N PRO A 44 23.77 -2.44 -15.50
CA PRO A 44 24.88 -1.49 -15.53
C PRO A 44 24.93 -0.51 -14.35
N ALA A 45 23.76 -0.14 -13.79
CA ALA A 45 23.65 0.76 -12.66
C ALA A 45 24.34 0.25 -11.39
N ARG A 46 24.29 -1.06 -11.10
CA ARG A 46 24.93 -1.64 -9.91
C ARG A 46 26.45 -1.65 -10.04
N MET A 47 26.97 -1.90 -11.25
CA MET A 47 28.40 -1.84 -11.54
C MET A 47 28.94 -0.40 -11.42
N GLN A 48 28.19 0.58 -11.95
CA GLN A 48 28.54 2.00 -11.79
C GLN A 48 28.54 2.44 -10.32
N GLN A 49 27.54 2.01 -9.54
CA GLN A 49 27.47 2.31 -8.12
C GLN A 49 28.64 1.67 -7.34
N PHE A 50 29.01 0.43 -7.66
CA PHE A 50 30.18 -0.23 -7.09
C PHE A 50 31.48 0.55 -7.37
N LEU A 51 31.72 0.92 -8.63
CA LEU A 51 32.89 1.72 -9.00
C LEU A 51 32.91 3.10 -8.34
N ARG A 52 31.72 3.69 -8.12
CA ARG A 52 31.58 4.97 -7.43
C ARG A 52 31.98 4.86 -5.95
N ILE A 53 31.51 3.82 -5.25
CA ILE A 53 31.88 3.52 -3.86
C ILE A 53 33.39 3.23 -3.77
N ALA A 54 33.93 2.40 -4.67
CA ALA A 54 35.36 2.09 -4.71
C ALA A 54 36.24 3.34 -4.94
N ARG A 55 35.69 4.38 -5.60
CA ARG A 55 36.34 5.69 -5.79
C ARG A 55 36.04 6.71 -4.68
N GLY A 56 35.44 6.28 -3.57
CA GLY A 56 35.15 7.14 -2.41
C GLY A 56 34.02 8.14 -2.61
N ARG A 57 33.13 7.91 -3.58
CA ARG A 57 31.97 8.78 -3.83
C ARG A 57 30.71 8.09 -3.29
N THR A 58 30.08 8.65 -2.26
CA THR A 58 28.83 8.13 -1.68
C THR A 58 27.72 9.14 -1.89
N VAL A 59 26.80 8.87 -2.82
CA VAL A 59 25.50 9.55 -2.95
C VAL A 59 24.52 8.59 -3.60
#